data_AF-A0A3N2S1V4-F1
#
_entry.id   AF-A0A3N2S1V4-F1
#
_cell.length_a   1.000
_cell.length_b   1.000
_cell.length_c   1.000
_cell.angle_alpha   90.00
_cell.angle_beta   90.00
_cell.angle_gamma   90.00
#
_symmetry.space_group_name_H-M   'P 1'
#
loop_
_entity.id
_entity.type
_entity.pdbx_description
1 polymer ?
#
loop_
_entity_poly.entity_id
_entity_poly.type
_entity_poly.pdbx_seq_one_letter_code
_entity_poly.pdbx_strand_id
1 'polypeptide(L)'
;MKPTYEQLEQQLAAVVAENAGLKSAITTHSQSTHFCEVCGKDDPCSTDDVCYALNETPATDAAIANIQAQGVDAAIEKLIQKFEGTGHIGVPVMVLEHFAAQLRQGEKS
;
A
#
# COMPACT_ATOMS: atom_id res chain seq x y z
N MET A 1 -26.19 -6.61 -3.50
CA MET A 1 -25.33 -7.79 -3.25
C MET A 1 -23.96 -7.26 -2.85
N LYS A 2 -23.33 -7.78 -1.79
CA LYS A 2 -21.97 -7.36 -1.42
C LYS A 2 -20.96 -8.04 -2.37
N PRO A 3 -19.90 -7.34 -2.81
CA PRO A 3 -18.87 -7.92 -3.66
C PRO A 3 -18.23 -9.13 -2.99
N THR A 4 -17.87 -10.13 -3.78
CA THR A 4 -17.10 -11.29 -3.33
C THR A 4 -15.67 -10.86 -2.99
N TYR A 5 -14.97 -11.69 -2.24
CA TYR A 5 -13.56 -11.45 -1.92
C TYR A 5 -12.69 -11.33 -3.19
N GLU A 6 -12.88 -12.21 -4.16
CA GLU A 6 -12.17 -12.18 -5.44
C GLU A 6 -12.47 -10.91 -6.26
N GLN A 7 -13.70 -10.40 -6.19
CA GLN A 7 -14.07 -9.12 -6.80
C GLN A 7 -13.38 -7.94 -6.12
N LEU A 8 -13.19 -7.99 -4.80
CA LEU A 8 -12.45 -6.97 -4.05
C LEU A 8 -10.95 -7.00 -4.38
N GLU A 9 -10.34 -8.19 -4.51
CA GLU A 9 -8.95 -8.31 -4.93
C GLU A 9 -8.71 -7.74 -6.33
N GLN A 10 -9.61 -8.01 -7.28
CA GLN A 10 -9.54 -7.44 -8.62
C GLN A 10 -9.67 -5.91 -8.61
N GLN A 11 -10.60 -5.37 -7.82
CA GLN A 11 -10.79 -3.93 -7.67
C GLN A 11 -9.57 -3.27 -7.04
N LEU A 12 -8.99 -3.89 -6.00
CA LEU A 12 -7.77 -3.42 -5.37
C LEU A 12 -6.60 -3.41 -6.36
N ALA A 13 -6.40 -4.49 -7.11
CA ALA A 13 -5.34 -4.59 -8.11
C ALA A 13 -5.48 -3.50 -9.18
N ALA A 14 -6.71 -3.22 -9.63
CA ALA A 14 -6.97 -2.14 -10.57
C ALA A 14 -6.62 -0.75 -10.00
N VAL A 15 -7.02 -0.47 -8.76
CA VAL A 15 -6.72 0.81 -8.08
C VAL A 15 -5.21 0.96 -7.81
N VAL A 16 -4.50 -0.12 -7.46
CA VAL A 16 -3.04 -0.11 -7.29
C VAL A 16 -2.35 0.18 -8.62
N ALA A 17 -2.79 -0.46 -9.71
CA ALA A 17 -2.24 -0.22 -11.05
C ALA A 17 -2.47 1.21 -11.53
N GLU A 18 -3.67 1.76 -11.33
CA GLU A 18 -4.00 3.14 -11.65
C GLU A 18 -3.13 4.14 -10.86
N ASN A 19 -2.96 3.91 -9.55
CA ASN A 19 -2.07 4.72 -8.71
C ASN A 19 -0.61 4.67 -9.17
N ALA A 20 -0.11 3.49 -9.58
CA ALA A 20 1.24 3.36 -10.13
C ALA A 20 1.39 4.17 -11.43
N GLY A 21 0.37 4.14 -12.30
CA GLY A 21 0.32 4.96 -13.52
C GLY A 21 0.34 6.46 -13.22
N LEU A 22 -0.45 6.92 -12.25
CA LEU A 22 -0.49 8.31 -11.81
C LEU A 22 0.88 8.75 -11.25
N LYS A 23 1.50 7.95 -10.36
CA LYS A 23 2.85 8.25 -9.83
C LYS A 23 3.89 8.34 -10.95
N SER A 24 3.82 7.46 -11.95
CA SER A 24 4.72 7.51 -13.11
C SER A 24 4.56 8.80 -13.92
N ALA A 25 3.31 9.20 -14.18
CA ALA A 25 3.01 10.44 -14.90
C ALA A 25 3.52 11.68 -14.14
N ILE A 26 3.28 11.74 -12.83
CA ILE A 26 3.76 12.84 -11.97
C ILE A 26 5.29 12.85 -11.89
N THR A 27 5.94 11.69 -11.90
CA THR A 27 7.41 11.59 -11.93
C THR A 27 7.98 12.13 -13.26
N THR A 28 7.31 11.85 -14.37
CA THR A 28 7.72 12.38 -15.68
C THR A 28 7.54 13.91 -15.72
N HIS A 29 6.43 14.40 -15.17
CA HIS A 29 6.19 15.84 -15.00
C HIS A 29 7.25 16.49 -14.13
N SER A 30 7.59 15.92 -12.96
CA SER A 30 8.56 16.51 -12.03
C SER A 30 9.98 16.61 -12.59
N GLN A 31 10.30 15.80 -13.60
CA GLN A 31 11.58 15.82 -14.32
C GLN A 31 11.56 16.74 -15.56
N SER A 32 10.42 17.35 -15.87
CA SER A 32 10.27 18.29 -16.96
C SER A 32 10.61 19.72 -16.51
N THR A 33 10.85 20.56 -17.50
CA THR A 33 11.09 21.99 -17.33
C THR A 33 10.20 22.71 -18.33
N HIS A 34 9.48 23.73 -17.88
CA HIS A 34 8.74 24.61 -18.78
C HIS A 34 9.42 25.96 -18.89
N PHE A 35 9.34 26.59 -20.05
CA PHE A 35 9.89 27.93 -20.24
C PHE A 35 8.86 28.97 -19.80
N CYS A 36 9.24 29.80 -18.84
CA CYS A 36 8.41 30.91 -18.38
C CYS A 36 8.61 32.12 -19.29
N GLU A 37 7.65 32.39 -20.18
CA GLU A 37 7.70 33.53 -21.11
C GLU A 37 7.73 34.89 -20.40
N VAL A 38 7.17 34.98 -19.19
CA VAL A 38 7.15 36.21 -18.38
C VAL A 38 8.53 36.55 -17.83
N CYS A 39 9.28 35.54 -17.40
CA CYS A 39 10.53 35.69 -16.69
C CYS A 39 11.77 35.31 -17.53
N GLY A 40 11.55 34.77 -18.73
CA GLY A 40 12.58 34.44 -19.71
C GLY A 40 13.52 33.31 -19.26
N LYS A 41 13.07 32.46 -18.33
CA LYS A 41 13.88 31.42 -17.69
C LYS A 41 13.17 30.08 -17.72
N ASP A 42 13.99 29.03 -17.69
CA ASP A 42 13.57 27.68 -17.41
C ASP A 42 13.04 27.57 -15.98
N ASP A 43 11.81 27.10 -15.84
CA ASP A 43 11.14 26.86 -14.57
C ASP A 43 10.95 25.34 -14.37
N PRO A 44 11.66 24.72 -13.42
CA PRO A 44 11.59 23.29 -13.20
C PRO A 44 10.22 22.90 -12.64
N CYS A 45 9.55 21.94 -13.27
CA CYS A 45 8.24 21.47 -12.82
C CYS A 45 8.29 20.68 -11.49
N SER A 46 9.49 20.41 -10.95
CA SER A 46 9.69 19.66 -9.71
C SER A 46 9.11 20.36 -8.47
N THR A 47 8.90 21.68 -8.53
CA THR A 47 8.30 22.46 -7.45
C THR A 47 6.79 22.65 -7.56
N ASP A 48 6.16 22.13 -8.63
CA ASP A 48 4.71 22.20 -8.78
C ASP A 48 3.99 21.40 -7.69
N ASP A 49 2.84 21.90 -7.23
CA ASP A 49 2.09 21.29 -6.12
C ASP A 49 1.77 19.80 -6.35
N VAL A 50 1.54 19.41 -7.60
CA VAL A 50 1.26 18.03 -8.00
C VAL A 50 2.43 17.09 -7.70
N CYS A 51 3.66 17.59 -7.75
CA CYS A 51 4.86 16.80 -7.49
C CYS A 51 4.97 16.37 -6.02
N TYR A 52 4.36 17.11 -5.09
CA TYR A 52 4.30 16.68 -3.68
C TYR A 52 3.46 15.42 -3.46
N ALA A 53 2.57 15.07 -4.40
CA ALA A 53 1.82 13.81 -4.35
C ALA A 53 2.73 12.56 -4.54
N LEU A 54 3.98 12.74 -4.99
CA LEU A 54 4.97 11.67 -5.02
C LEU A 54 5.55 11.35 -3.64
N ASN A 55 5.53 12.31 -2.71
CA ASN A 55 6.25 12.15 -1.46
C ASN A 55 5.61 11.08 -0.59
N GLU A 56 4.28 11.01 -0.49
CA GLU A 56 3.59 9.94 0.22
C GLU A 56 2.18 9.70 -0.32
N THR A 57 1.73 8.45 -0.28
CA THR A 57 0.30 8.11 -0.40
C THR A 57 -0.14 7.41 0.89
N PRO A 58 -0.18 8.12 2.04
CA PRO A 58 -0.27 7.47 3.36
C PRO A 58 -1.54 6.62 3.50
N ALA A 59 -2.64 7.06 2.89
CA ALA A 59 -3.89 6.31 2.86
C ALA A 59 -3.78 5.00 2.05
N THR A 60 -3.08 5.03 0.91
CA THR A 60 -2.84 3.83 0.10
C THR A 60 -1.88 2.89 0.80
N ASP A 61 -0.82 3.41 1.39
CA ASP A 61 0.17 2.63 2.12
C ASP A 61 -0.45 1.96 3.36
N ALA A 62 -1.27 2.70 4.13
CA ALA A 62 -2.04 2.17 5.24
C ALA A 62 -3.08 1.12 4.79
N ALA A 63 -3.74 1.32 3.65
CA ALA A 63 -4.68 0.35 3.10
C ALA A 63 -3.97 -0.97 2.73
N ILE A 64 -2.84 -0.89 2.03
CA ILE A 64 -2.02 -2.07 1.67
C ILE A 64 -1.56 -2.80 2.94
N ALA A 65 -1.05 -2.06 3.93
CA ALA A 65 -0.56 -2.67 5.16
C ALA A 65 -1.69 -3.34 5.97
N ASN A 66 -2.90 -2.76 5.96
CA ASN A 66 -4.08 -3.39 6.56
C ASN A 66 -4.52 -4.65 5.82
N ILE A 67 -4.47 -4.67 4.48
CA ILE A 67 -4.78 -5.86 3.67
C ILE A 67 -3.77 -6.98 3.96
N GLN A 68 -2.48 -6.66 4.06
CA GLN A 68 -1.45 -7.62 4.43
C GLN A 68 -1.69 -8.18 5.84
N ALA A 69 -2.05 -7.34 6.81
CA ALA A 69 -2.39 -7.78 8.17
C ALA A 69 -3.61 -8.72 8.19
N GLN A 70 -4.65 -8.44 7.40
CA GLN A 70 -5.81 -9.34 7.25
C GLN A 70 -5.41 -10.70 6.66
N GLY A 71 -4.45 -10.74 5.74
CA GLY A 71 -3.89 -12.00 5.23
C GLY A 71 -3.18 -12.81 6.32
N VAL A 72 -2.48 -12.15 7.24
CA VAL A 72 -1.86 -12.79 8.41
C VAL A 72 -2.92 -13.32 9.37
N ASP A 73 -3.97 -12.53 9.65
CA ASP A 73 -5.09 -12.96 10.50
C ASP A 73 -5.75 -14.24 9.93
N ALA A 74 -5.98 -14.30 8.61
CA ALA A 74 -6.51 -15.48 7.94
C ALA A 74 -5.55 -16.69 8.01
N ALA A 75 -4.24 -16.47 7.94
CA ALA A 75 -3.24 -17.53 8.10
C ALA A 75 -3.23 -18.09 9.54
N ILE A 76 -3.36 -17.22 10.55
CA ILE A 76 -3.48 -17.63 11.96
C ILE A 76 -4.70 -18.54 12.15
N GLU A 77 -5.88 -18.16 11.64
CA GLU A 77 -7.08 -18.98 11.73
C GLU A 77 -6.87 -20.38 11.12
N LYS A 78 -6.22 -20.45 9.95
CA LYS A 78 -5.89 -21.71 9.30
C LYS A 78 -4.93 -22.57 10.11
N LEU A 79 -3.92 -21.97 10.75
CA LEU A 79 -3.00 -22.68 11.63
C LEU A 79 -3.72 -23.23 12.86
N ILE A 80 -4.56 -22.42 13.52
CA ILE A 80 -5.34 -22.85 14.69
C ILE A 80 -6.23 -24.04 14.32
N GLN A 81 -6.97 -23.96 13.21
CA GLN A 81 -7.82 -25.05 12.73
C GLN A 81 -7.02 -26.31 12.39
N LYS A 82 -5.87 -26.17 11.73
CA LYS A 82 -5.08 -27.31 11.26
C LYS A 82 -4.43 -28.10 12.41
N PHE A 83 -4.06 -27.41 13.48
CA PHE A 83 -3.29 -27.94 14.59
C PHE A 83 -4.07 -27.95 15.91
N GLU A 84 -5.41 -27.88 15.82
CA GLU A 84 -6.29 -27.97 16.98
C GLU A 84 -5.98 -29.23 17.81
N GLY A 85 -5.82 -29.07 19.12
CA GLY A 85 -5.50 -30.18 20.05
C GLY A 85 -4.03 -30.64 20.08
N THR A 86 -3.12 -30.05 19.29
CA THR A 86 -1.70 -30.44 19.28
C THR A 86 -0.82 -29.72 20.32
N GLY A 87 -1.33 -28.66 20.95
CA GLY A 87 -0.65 -27.95 22.05
C GLY A 87 0.62 -27.16 21.69
N HIS A 88 1.08 -27.16 20.43
CA HIS A 88 2.41 -26.64 20.06
C HIS A 88 2.42 -25.40 19.13
N ILE A 89 1.30 -24.73 18.90
CA ILE A 89 1.21 -23.60 17.95
C ILE A 89 1.18 -22.20 18.59
N GLY A 90 1.18 -22.09 19.93
CA GLY A 90 1.00 -20.81 20.61
C GLY A 90 2.09 -19.77 20.29
N VAL A 91 3.36 -20.18 20.30
CA VAL A 91 4.49 -19.27 20.01
C VAL A 91 4.46 -18.79 18.54
N PRO A 92 4.32 -19.68 17.53
CA PRO A 92 4.13 -19.24 16.14
C PRO A 92 2.94 -18.29 15.93
N VAL A 93 1.79 -18.57 16.56
CA VAL A 93 0.60 -17.71 16.46
C VAL A 93 0.87 -16.34 17.05
N MET A 94 1.47 -16.26 18.24
CA MET A 94 1.81 -14.99 18.89
C MET A 94 2.76 -14.13 18.04
N VAL A 95 3.73 -14.74 17.36
CA VAL A 95 4.63 -14.00 16.44
C VAL A 95 3.86 -13.43 15.25
N LEU A 96 2.92 -14.19 14.69
CA LEU A 96 2.08 -13.72 13.57
C LEU A 96 1.11 -12.61 14.02
N GLU A 97 0.55 -12.70 15.23
CA GLU A 97 -0.29 -11.65 15.80
C GLU A 97 0.49 -10.34 15.95
N HIS A 98 1.73 -10.43 16.45
CA HIS A 98 2.62 -9.27 16.56
C HIS A 98 2.95 -8.69 15.18
N PHE A 99 3.29 -9.54 14.22
CA PHE A 99 3.58 -9.11 12.85
C PHE A 99 2.38 -8.41 12.19
N ALA A 100 1.17 -8.94 12.34
CA ALA A 100 -0.04 -8.29 11.85
C ALA A 100 -0.27 -6.92 12.50
N ALA A 101 0.07 -6.76 13.79
CA ALA A 101 0.01 -5.47 14.49
C ALA A 101 1.07 -4.47 13.98
N GLN A 102 2.27 -4.93 13.63
CA GLN A 102 3.32 -4.08 13.02
C GLN A 102 2.89 -3.58 11.64
N LEU A 103 2.35 -4.46 10.80
CA LEU A 103 1.81 -4.07 9.49
C LEU A 103 0.72 -3.00 9.63
N ARG A 104 -0.21 -3.14 10.58
CA ARG A 104 -1.25 -2.12 10.83
C ARG A 104 -0.70 -0.76 11.26
N GLN A 105 0.50 -0.73 11.86
CA GLN A 105 1.21 0.50 12.23
C GLN A 105 2.04 1.08 11.07
N GLY A 106 2.04 0.42 9.90
CA GLY A 106 2.87 0.82 8.76
C GLY A 106 4.36 0.52 8.95
N GLU A 107 4.71 -0.29 9.95
CA GLU A 107 6.09 -0.74 10.15
C GLU A 107 6.47 -1.72 9.03
N LYS A 108 7.61 -1.47 8.39
CA LYS A 108 8.16 -2.39 7.39
C LYS A 108 8.81 -3.58 8.09
N SER A 109 8.53 -4.78 7.57
CA SER A 109 9.11 -6.05 8.02
C SER A 109 10.61 -6.15 7.77
#